data_AF-A0A3M0IFG2-F1
#
_entry.id   AF-A0A3M0IFG2-F1
#
_cell.length_a   1.000
_cell.length_b   1.000
_cell.length_c   1.000
_cell.angle_alpha   90.00
_cell.angle_beta   90.00
_cell.angle_gamma   90.00
#
_symmetry.space_group_name_H-M   'P 1'
#
loop_
_entity.id
_entity.type
_entity.pdbx_description
1 polymer ?
#
loop_
_entity_poly.entity_id
_entity_poly.type
_entity_poly.pdbx_seq_one_letter_code
_entity_poly.pdbx_strand_id
1 'polypeptide(L)'
;MTDIQELLLSRIRDVADYPEQGVMFKDITPLLADPAAFTALTDTLADIAGATGATKVVGLEARGFILGAPVAVRAGLGFIPVRKAGKLPGATLRQAYDLEYGSAEIEVHAEDLTTADRILIVDDVLATGGTAEAAIQLIQRAGAEVAGVAVLMELGFLGGRDRLAQALDGAPLEALLQL
;
A
#
# COMPACT_ATOMS: atom_id res chain seq x y z
N MET A 1 23.04 1.33 2.17
CA MET A 1 21.81 1.76 1.51
C MET A 1 22.14 1.93 0.04
N THR A 2 21.21 1.67 -0.87
CA THR A 2 21.37 2.04 -2.29
C THR A 2 21.22 3.55 -2.46
N ASP A 3 21.71 4.11 -3.56
CA ASP A 3 21.55 5.55 -3.87
C ASP A 3 20.08 6.00 -3.81
N ILE A 4 19.16 5.13 -4.24
CA ILE A 4 17.72 5.40 -4.14
C ILE A 4 17.24 5.43 -2.69
N GLN A 5 17.65 4.49 -1.84
CA GLN A 5 17.25 4.46 -0.44
C GLN A 5 17.72 5.72 0.30
N GLU A 6 18.95 6.17 0.04
CA GLU A 6 19.49 7.41 0.61
C GLU A 6 18.72 8.65 0.14
N LEU A 7 18.40 8.72 -1.16
CA LEU A 7 17.57 9.79 -1.71
C LEU A 7 16.21 9.87 -1.01
N LEU A 8 15.49 8.75 -0.94
CA LEU A 8 14.15 8.70 -0.33
C LEU A 8 14.21 9.04 1.17
N LEU A 9 15.12 8.43 1.92
CA LEU A 9 15.26 8.69 3.37
C LEU A 9 15.60 10.15 3.67
N SER A 10 16.44 10.78 2.85
CA SER A 10 16.83 12.18 3.03
C SER A 10 15.69 13.19 2.80
N ARG A 11 14.49 12.73 2.41
CA ARG A 11 13.28 13.54 2.22
C ARG A 11 12.11 13.10 3.10
N ILE A 12 12.35 12.22 4.07
CA ILE A 12 11.36 11.85 5.07
C ILE A 12 11.71 12.56 6.37
N ARG A 13 10.69 13.18 7.00
CA ARG A 13 10.84 13.89 8.26
C ARG A 13 10.20 13.12 9.40
N ASP A 14 10.92 13.02 10.50
CA ASP A 14 10.40 12.49 11.76
C ASP A 14 9.62 13.58 12.50
N VAL A 15 8.39 13.26 12.90
CA VAL A 15 7.52 14.12 13.70
C VAL A 15 7.13 13.36 14.98
N ALA A 16 7.74 13.75 16.10
CA ALA A 16 7.47 13.14 17.39
C ALA A 16 6.07 13.46 17.91
N ASP A 17 5.51 12.53 18.69
CA ASP A 17 4.23 12.66 19.40
C ASP A 17 3.03 12.97 18.48
N TYR A 18 3.03 12.38 17.28
CA TYR A 18 1.93 12.51 16.32
C TYR A 18 1.52 11.13 15.76
N PRO A 19 0.21 10.84 15.61
CA PRO A 19 -0.93 11.67 16.02
C PRO A 19 -1.15 11.71 17.54
N GLU A 20 -0.41 10.89 18.29
CA GLU A 20 -0.53 10.73 19.73
C GLU A 20 0.85 10.62 20.39
N GLN A 21 0.90 10.81 21.71
CA GLN A 21 2.14 10.79 22.48
C GLN A 21 2.86 9.43 22.37
N GLY A 22 4.18 9.46 22.16
CA GLY A 22 5.02 8.26 22.02
C GLY A 22 5.12 7.70 20.60
N VAL A 23 4.34 8.23 19.63
CA VAL A 23 4.44 7.83 18.23
C VAL A 23 5.44 8.70 17.47
N MET A 24 6.37 8.08 16.75
CA MET A 24 7.25 8.76 15.79
C MET A 24 6.64 8.69 14.39
N PHE A 25 5.96 9.75 13.98
CA PHE A 25 5.35 9.81 12.65
C PHE A 25 6.38 10.06 11.57
N LYS A 26 6.25 9.33 10.46
CA LYS A 26 7.10 9.44 9.28
C LYS A 26 6.39 10.30 8.23
N ASP A 27 6.72 11.58 8.21
CA ASP A 27 6.15 12.55 7.27
C ASP A 27 6.87 12.46 5.92
N ILE A 28 6.15 11.92 4.93
CA ILE A 28 6.63 11.74 3.56
C ILE A 28 6.37 12.96 2.67
N THR A 29 5.69 14.00 3.16
CA THR A 29 5.31 15.15 2.31
C THR A 29 6.50 15.88 1.68
N PRO A 30 7.70 15.99 2.30
CA PRO A 30 8.86 16.58 1.61
C PRO A 30 9.37 15.71 0.47
N LEU A 31 9.28 14.37 0.58
CA LEU A 31 9.57 13.43 -0.50
C LEU A 31 8.63 13.65 -1.68
N LEU A 32 7.32 13.77 -1.39
CA LEU A 32 6.30 14.00 -2.43
C LEU A 32 6.49 15.37 -3.13
N ALA A 33 7.02 16.37 -2.43
CA ALA A 33 7.30 17.69 -2.97
C ALA A 33 8.61 17.76 -3.77
N ASP A 34 9.52 16.79 -3.61
CA ASP A 34 10.76 16.69 -4.37
C ASP A 34 10.52 15.87 -5.66
N PRO A 35 10.54 16.51 -6.84
CA PRO A 35 10.20 15.82 -8.09
C PRO A 35 11.17 14.70 -8.43
N ALA A 36 12.45 14.80 -8.02
CA ALA A 36 13.43 13.76 -8.28
C ALA A 36 13.18 12.54 -7.38
N ALA A 37 12.95 12.77 -6.10
CA ALA A 37 12.65 11.70 -5.15
C ALA A 37 11.33 10.99 -5.48
N PHE A 38 10.28 11.75 -5.78
CA PHE A 38 8.97 11.17 -6.08
C PHE A 38 8.95 10.42 -7.42
N THR A 39 9.67 10.93 -8.44
CA THR A 39 9.85 10.21 -9.71
C THR A 39 10.59 8.89 -9.46
N ALA A 40 11.69 8.92 -8.72
CA ALA A 40 12.48 7.72 -8.47
C ALA A 40 11.72 6.67 -7.63
N LEU A 41 10.92 7.11 -6.64
CA LEU A 41 9.98 6.25 -5.91
C LEU A 41 8.97 5.59 -6.86
N THR A 42 8.31 6.40 -7.70
CA THR A 42 7.26 5.93 -8.60
C THR A 42 7.81 4.94 -9.64
N ASP A 43 8.99 5.22 -10.20
CA ASP A 43 9.66 4.34 -11.16
C ASP A 43 10.01 3.00 -10.51
N THR A 44 10.58 3.01 -9.30
CA THR A 44 10.94 1.79 -8.57
C THR A 44 9.71 0.92 -8.26
N LEU A 45 8.61 1.53 -7.82
CA LEU A 45 7.37 0.81 -7.54
C LEU A 45 6.69 0.30 -8.83
N ALA A 46 6.81 1.02 -9.94
CA ALA A 46 6.31 0.57 -11.24
C ALA A 46 7.11 -0.62 -11.79
N ASP A 47 8.42 -0.64 -11.59
CA ASP A 47 9.26 -1.79 -11.93
C ASP A 47 8.85 -3.04 -11.14
N ILE A 48 8.50 -2.89 -9.85
CA ILE A 48 7.94 -3.98 -9.03
C ILE A 48 6.60 -4.48 -9.61
N ALA A 49 5.73 -3.57 -10.07
CA ALA A 49 4.47 -3.97 -10.72
C ALA A 49 4.73 -4.82 -11.98
N GLY A 50 5.71 -4.43 -12.80
CA GLY A 50 6.14 -5.21 -13.96
C GLY A 50 6.72 -6.58 -13.58
N ALA A 51 7.62 -6.61 -12.60
CA ALA A 51 8.31 -7.83 -12.16
C ALA A 51 7.35 -8.86 -11.53
N THR A 52 6.29 -8.39 -10.86
CA THR A 52 5.26 -9.26 -10.27
C THR A 52 4.21 -9.72 -11.28
N GLY A 53 4.21 -9.15 -12.50
CA GLY A 53 3.20 -9.43 -13.52
C GLY A 53 1.81 -8.91 -13.12
N ALA A 54 1.76 -7.78 -12.41
CA ALA A 54 0.51 -7.15 -12.03
C ALA A 54 -0.24 -6.63 -13.25
N THR A 55 -1.56 -6.67 -13.17
CA THR A 55 -2.50 -6.18 -14.20
C THR A 55 -3.19 -4.89 -13.76
N LYS A 56 -3.28 -4.67 -12.45
CA LYS A 56 -3.83 -3.47 -11.83
C LYS A 56 -3.08 -3.16 -10.53
N VAL A 57 -3.13 -1.90 -10.13
CA VAL A 57 -2.59 -1.42 -8.85
C VAL A 57 -3.74 -1.02 -7.94
N VAL A 58 -3.72 -1.50 -6.72
CA VAL A 58 -4.62 -1.05 -5.64
C VAL A 58 -3.86 -0.10 -4.73
N GLY A 59 -4.43 1.07 -4.46
CA GLY A 59 -3.96 1.96 -3.39
C GLY A 59 -4.90 1.89 -2.18
N LEU A 60 -4.35 1.99 -0.97
CA LEU A 60 -5.14 2.08 0.27
C LEU A 60 -5.37 3.54 0.67
N GLU A 61 -6.59 3.88 1.07
CA GLU A 61 -6.93 5.27 1.40
C GLU A 61 -6.15 5.79 2.63
N ALA A 62 -5.65 7.03 2.64
CA ALA A 62 -5.58 7.99 1.52
C ALA A 62 -4.17 8.09 0.92
N ARG A 63 -3.14 7.84 1.74
CA ARG A 63 -1.74 8.06 1.35
C ARG A 63 -1.26 7.06 0.31
N GLY A 64 -1.75 5.82 0.37
CA GLY A 64 -1.53 4.83 -0.69
C GLY A 64 -2.04 5.28 -2.06
N PHE A 65 -3.00 6.20 -2.16
CA PHE A 65 -3.43 6.74 -3.47
C PHE A 65 -2.37 7.63 -4.09
N ILE A 66 -1.66 8.39 -3.26
CA ILE A 66 -0.64 9.35 -3.71
C ILE A 66 0.50 8.59 -4.39
N LEU A 67 0.80 7.38 -3.93
CA LEU A 67 1.84 6.52 -4.50
C LEU A 67 1.27 5.60 -5.60
N GLY A 68 0.17 4.91 -5.30
CA GLY A 68 -0.39 3.87 -6.17
C GLY A 68 -0.91 4.39 -7.50
N ALA A 69 -1.54 5.58 -7.54
CA ALA A 69 -2.07 6.11 -8.79
C ALA A 69 -0.96 6.50 -9.80
N PRO A 70 0.11 7.23 -9.41
CA PRO A 70 1.27 7.44 -10.28
C PRO A 70 1.95 6.14 -10.72
N VAL A 71 2.05 5.14 -9.83
CA VAL A 71 2.62 3.82 -10.17
C VAL A 71 1.80 3.13 -11.26
N ALA A 72 0.46 3.14 -11.14
CA ALA A 72 -0.42 2.58 -12.15
C ALA A 72 -0.23 3.26 -13.52
N VAL A 73 -0.17 4.61 -13.54
CA VAL A 73 0.09 5.37 -14.76
C VAL A 73 1.45 5.01 -15.37
N ARG A 74 2.49 4.95 -14.54
CA ARG A 74 3.86 4.66 -14.98
C ARG A 74 4.03 3.24 -15.51
N ALA A 75 3.34 2.26 -14.90
CA ALA A 75 3.32 0.87 -15.32
C ALA A 75 2.33 0.58 -16.48
N GLY A 76 1.49 1.55 -16.87
CA GLY A 76 0.46 1.35 -17.89
C GLY A 76 -0.68 0.44 -17.44
N LEU A 77 -0.98 0.43 -16.14
CA LEU A 77 -1.99 -0.43 -15.51
C LEU A 77 -3.20 0.38 -15.02
N GLY A 78 -4.32 -0.31 -14.78
CA GLY A 78 -5.47 0.29 -14.11
C GLY A 78 -5.20 0.55 -12.62
N PHE A 79 -5.78 1.62 -12.08
CA PHE A 79 -5.75 1.93 -10.64
C PHE A 79 -7.12 1.67 -10.01
N ILE A 80 -7.15 1.02 -8.85
CA ILE A 80 -8.36 0.75 -8.07
C ILE A 80 -8.19 1.32 -6.65
N PRO A 81 -9.07 2.23 -6.21
CA PRO A 81 -9.04 2.72 -4.84
C PRO A 81 -9.72 1.72 -3.88
N VAL A 82 -9.03 1.33 -2.82
CA VAL A 82 -9.66 0.72 -1.63
C VAL A 82 -9.87 1.81 -0.58
N ARG A 83 -11.11 1.95 -0.12
CA ARG A 83 -11.53 3.08 0.73
C ARG A 83 -12.13 2.63 2.04
N LYS A 84 -12.20 3.53 3.02
CA LYS A 84 -13.05 3.31 4.20
C LYS A 84 -14.52 3.18 3.78
N ALA A 85 -15.28 2.39 4.53
CA ALA A 85 -16.67 2.14 4.20
C ALA A 85 -17.54 3.40 4.07
N GLY A 86 -18.43 3.39 3.08
CA GLY A 86 -19.35 4.49 2.77
C GLY A 86 -18.75 5.61 1.92
N LYS A 87 -17.53 5.42 1.38
CA LYS A 87 -16.86 6.42 0.54
C LYS A 87 -16.94 6.11 -0.97
N LEU A 88 -17.18 4.85 -1.34
CA LEU A 88 -17.37 4.45 -2.72
C LEU A 88 -18.87 4.48 -3.08
N PRO A 89 -19.27 5.07 -4.22
CA PRO A 89 -20.64 4.99 -4.70
C PRO A 89 -20.96 3.59 -5.25
N GLY A 90 -22.25 3.27 -5.41
CA GLY A 90 -22.67 2.03 -6.07
C GLY A 90 -22.46 0.77 -5.23
N ALA A 91 -22.27 -0.37 -5.91
CA ALA A 91 -22.15 -1.68 -5.27
C ALA A 91 -20.71 -1.97 -4.85
N THR A 92 -20.51 -2.33 -3.58
CA THR A 92 -19.19 -2.56 -2.99
C THR A 92 -19.10 -3.92 -2.30
N LEU A 93 -17.92 -4.52 -2.33
CA LEU A 93 -17.53 -5.57 -1.39
C LEU A 93 -16.86 -4.93 -0.17
N ARG A 94 -17.07 -5.51 1.02
CA ARG A 94 -16.54 -4.99 2.29
C ARG A 94 -15.70 -6.02 3.01
N GLN A 95 -14.65 -5.56 3.69
CA GLN A 95 -13.86 -6.36 4.62
C GLN A 95 -13.65 -5.58 5.91
N ALA A 96 -14.03 -6.19 7.03
CA ALA A 96 -13.78 -5.66 8.37
C ALA A 96 -12.39 -6.08 8.86
N TYR A 97 -11.79 -5.27 9.72
CA TYR A 97 -10.55 -5.56 10.43
C TYR A 97 -10.52 -4.90 11.80
N ASP A 98 -9.79 -5.53 12.72
CA ASP A 98 -9.70 -5.08 14.10
C ASP A 98 -8.65 -3.98 14.25
N LEU A 99 -9.00 -2.98 15.06
CA LEU A 99 -8.10 -1.96 15.58
C LEU A 99 -7.80 -2.28 17.06
N GLU A 100 -6.84 -1.58 17.66
CA GLU A 100 -6.58 -1.68 19.10
C GLU A 100 -7.84 -1.36 19.92
N TYR A 101 -8.65 -0.42 19.43
CA TYR A 101 -9.95 -0.07 19.98
C TYR A 101 -11.01 -0.02 18.87
N GLY A 102 -11.79 -1.10 18.75
CA GLY A 102 -12.90 -1.22 17.81
C GLY A 102 -12.54 -1.93 16.51
N SER A 103 -13.38 -1.75 15.49
CA SER A 103 -13.16 -2.29 14.15
C SER A 103 -13.39 -1.22 13.09
N ALA A 104 -12.78 -1.41 11.94
CA ALA A 104 -12.99 -0.59 10.76
C ALA A 104 -13.31 -1.48 9.55
N GLU A 105 -13.92 -0.88 8.53
CA GLU A 105 -14.25 -1.57 7.28
C GLU A 105 -13.64 -0.83 6.10
N ILE A 106 -13.10 -1.61 5.15
CA ILE A 106 -12.67 -1.14 3.84
C ILE A 106 -13.54 -1.71 2.73
N GLU A 107 -13.62 -0.98 1.62
CA GLU A 107 -14.46 -1.24 0.47
C GLU A 107 -13.69 -1.16 -0.85
N VAL A 108 -14.13 -1.96 -1.81
CA VAL A 108 -13.80 -1.88 -3.24
C VAL A 108 -15.11 -2.03 -4.03
N HIS A 109 -15.24 -1.44 -5.22
CA HIS A 109 -16.43 -1.73 -6.04
C HIS A 109 -16.44 -3.20 -6.45
N ALA A 110 -17.64 -3.79 -6.50
CA ALA A 110 -17.82 -5.19 -6.81
C ALA A 110 -17.40 -5.56 -8.25
N GLU A 111 -17.29 -4.57 -9.15
CA GLU A 111 -16.99 -4.75 -10.58
C GLU A 111 -15.56 -4.35 -10.96
N ASP A 112 -14.79 -3.76 -10.04
CA ASP A 112 -13.42 -3.30 -10.32
C ASP A 112 -12.43 -4.48 -10.48
N LEU A 113 -12.76 -5.64 -9.88
CA LEU A 113 -11.89 -6.81 -9.79
C LEU A 113 -12.56 -8.04 -10.42
N THR A 114 -11.76 -8.82 -11.14
CA THR A 114 -12.17 -10.05 -11.81
C THR A 114 -11.16 -11.17 -11.58
N THR A 115 -11.52 -12.40 -11.91
CA THR A 115 -10.62 -13.58 -11.79
C THR A 115 -9.44 -13.57 -12.75
N ALA A 116 -9.42 -12.66 -13.73
CA ALA A 116 -8.26 -12.46 -14.60
C ALA A 116 -7.24 -11.48 -14.01
N ASP A 117 -7.58 -10.79 -12.92
CA ASP A 117 -6.75 -9.74 -12.36
C ASP A 117 -5.72 -10.27 -11.37
N ARG A 118 -4.50 -9.77 -11.53
CA ARG A 118 -3.40 -9.89 -10.58
C ARG A 118 -3.06 -8.50 -10.05
N ILE A 119 -3.14 -8.32 -8.74
CA ILE A 119 -3.17 -7.00 -8.10
C ILE A 119 -1.88 -6.72 -7.33
N LEU A 120 -1.20 -5.63 -7.65
CA LEU A 120 -0.18 -5.07 -6.76
C LEU A 120 -0.83 -4.09 -5.79
N ILE A 121 -0.73 -4.34 -4.50
CA ILE A 121 -1.16 -3.39 -3.47
C ILE A 121 0.00 -2.44 -3.18
N VAL A 122 -0.25 -1.13 -3.27
CA VAL A 122 0.73 -0.08 -2.99
C VAL A 122 0.25 0.78 -1.83
N ASP A 123 1.11 0.96 -0.83
CA ASP A 123 0.86 1.86 0.30
C ASP A 123 2.13 2.60 0.74
N ASP A 124 2.00 3.63 1.58
CA ASP A 124 3.16 4.38 2.05
C ASP A 124 3.91 3.68 3.20
N VAL A 125 3.19 3.15 4.19
CA VAL A 125 3.81 2.53 5.37
C VAL A 125 3.14 1.21 5.74
N LEU A 126 3.94 0.14 5.84
CA LEU A 126 3.55 -1.09 6.53
C LEU A 126 3.88 -0.98 8.02
N ALA A 127 2.85 -0.78 8.85
CA ALA A 127 2.94 -0.79 10.30
C ALA A 127 2.61 -2.19 10.86
N THR A 128 1.46 -2.35 11.54
CA THR A 128 1.00 -3.64 12.08
C THR A 128 0.45 -4.59 11.01
N GLY A 129 0.21 -4.11 9.79
CA GLY A 129 -0.30 -4.91 8.66
C GLY A 129 -1.81 -5.12 8.59
N GLY A 130 -2.60 -4.67 9.59
CA GLY A 130 -4.05 -4.96 9.64
C GLY A 130 -4.84 -4.48 8.42
N THR A 131 -4.62 -3.25 7.96
CA THR A 131 -5.31 -2.71 6.77
C THR A 131 -4.89 -3.43 5.48
N ALA A 132 -3.60 -3.78 5.35
CA ALA A 132 -3.09 -4.48 4.19
C ALA A 132 -3.59 -5.93 4.13
N GLU A 133 -3.67 -6.61 5.28
CA GLU A 133 -4.30 -7.94 5.40
C GLU A 133 -5.76 -7.90 4.97
N ALA A 134 -6.52 -6.93 5.46
CA ALA A 134 -7.90 -6.73 5.06
C ALA A 134 -8.03 -6.51 3.55
N ALA A 135 -7.12 -5.73 2.95
CA ALA A 135 -7.12 -5.48 1.52
C ALA A 135 -6.82 -6.75 0.71
N ILE A 136 -5.85 -7.56 1.14
CA ILE A 136 -5.52 -8.86 0.54
C ILE A 136 -6.76 -9.77 0.55
N GLN A 137 -7.40 -9.91 1.71
CA GLN A 137 -8.61 -10.75 1.84
C GLN A 137 -9.78 -10.22 1.00
N LEU A 138 -9.95 -8.90 0.93
CA LEU A 138 -10.99 -8.28 0.11
C LEU A 138 -10.78 -8.56 -1.39
N ILE A 139 -9.54 -8.42 -1.87
CA ILE A 139 -9.15 -8.71 -3.26
C ILE A 139 -9.39 -10.18 -3.59
N GLN A 140 -8.93 -11.09 -2.73
CA GLN A 140 -9.15 -12.54 -2.89
C GLN A 140 -10.64 -12.90 -2.90
N ARG A 141 -11.45 -12.29 -2.03
CA ARG A 141 -12.90 -12.48 -2.01
C ARG A 141 -13.62 -11.90 -3.24
N ALA A 142 -13.05 -10.88 -3.87
CA ALA A 142 -13.51 -10.38 -5.16
C ALA A 142 -13.13 -11.31 -6.33
N GLY A 143 -12.33 -12.36 -6.07
CA GLY A 143 -11.93 -13.37 -7.03
C GLY A 143 -10.60 -13.08 -7.73
N ALA A 144 -9.94 -11.96 -7.43
CA ALA A 144 -8.65 -11.59 -8.03
C ALA A 144 -7.46 -12.16 -7.23
N GLU A 145 -6.33 -12.35 -7.91
CA GLU A 145 -5.07 -12.76 -7.28
C GLU A 145 -4.31 -11.54 -6.75
N VAL A 146 -3.58 -11.73 -5.64
CA VAL A 146 -2.62 -10.73 -5.16
C VAL A 146 -1.25 -11.02 -5.78
N ALA A 147 -0.78 -10.11 -6.64
CA ALA A 147 0.55 -10.18 -7.25
C ALA A 147 1.67 -9.85 -6.25
N GLY A 148 1.35 -9.06 -5.22
CA GLY A 148 2.25 -8.70 -4.14
C GLY A 148 1.80 -7.45 -3.39
N VAL A 149 2.59 -7.06 -2.41
CA VAL A 149 2.48 -5.78 -1.68
C VAL A 149 3.79 -5.03 -1.86
N ALA A 150 3.71 -3.75 -2.20
CA ALA A 150 4.87 -2.86 -2.26
C ALA A 150 4.61 -1.62 -1.41
N VAL A 151 5.51 -1.34 -0.47
CA VAL A 151 5.43 -0.16 0.39
C VAL A 151 6.69 0.71 0.28
N LEU A 152 6.52 2.02 0.42
CA LEU A 152 7.67 2.91 0.57
C LEU A 152 8.48 2.51 1.82
N MET A 153 7.81 2.19 2.93
CA MET A 153 8.46 1.91 4.19
C MET A 153 7.80 0.80 5.00
N GLU A 154 8.60 0.00 5.68
CA GLU A 154 8.18 -0.97 6.69
C GLU A 154 8.71 -0.55 8.07
N LEU A 155 7.85 -0.57 9.09
CA LEU A 155 8.23 -0.44 10.49
C LEU A 155 8.41 -1.84 11.07
N GLY A 156 9.62 -2.39 10.96
CA GLY A 156 9.89 -3.81 11.21
C GLY A 156 9.56 -4.26 12.64
N PHE A 157 9.71 -3.35 13.61
CA PHE A 157 9.39 -3.60 15.02
C PHE A 157 7.89 -3.82 15.30
N LEU A 158 7.00 -3.60 14.32
CA LEU A 158 5.55 -3.81 14.45
C LEU A 158 5.06 -5.16 13.87
N GLY A 159 5.95 -5.96 13.28
CA GLY A 159 5.63 -7.33 12.85
C GLY A 159 4.63 -7.45 11.68
N GLY A 160 4.42 -6.36 10.91
CA GLY A 160 3.46 -6.35 9.81
C GLY A 160 3.73 -7.40 8.73
N ARG A 161 5.01 -7.62 8.38
CA ARG A 161 5.39 -8.64 7.38
C ARG A 161 5.01 -10.05 7.80
N ASP A 162 5.28 -10.42 9.05
CA ASP A 162 4.94 -11.74 9.57
C ASP A 162 3.42 -11.97 9.58
N ARG A 163 2.65 -10.91 9.91
CA ARG A 163 1.18 -10.95 9.83
C ARG A 163 0.69 -11.24 8.42
N LEU A 164 1.30 -10.64 7.40
CA LEU A 164 0.85 -10.79 6.01
C LEU A 164 1.29 -12.11 5.35
N ALA A 165 2.29 -12.80 5.90
CA ALA A 165 2.91 -13.96 5.27
C ALA A 165 1.92 -15.04 4.85
N GLN A 166 0.96 -15.38 5.73
CA GLN A 166 -0.06 -16.39 5.42
C GLN A 166 -1.05 -15.90 4.36
N ALA A 167 -1.50 -14.64 4.45
CA ALA A 167 -2.48 -14.08 3.53
C ALA A 167 -1.93 -13.88 2.11
N LEU A 168 -0.62 -13.63 1.99
CA LEU A 168 0.07 -13.46 0.70
C LEU A 168 0.30 -14.78 -0.05
N ASP A 169 0.27 -15.93 0.63
CA ASP A 169 0.43 -17.27 0.01
C ASP A 169 1.62 -17.34 -0.98
N GLY A 170 2.76 -16.79 -0.57
CA GLY A 170 3.98 -16.76 -1.39
C GLY A 170 4.11 -15.56 -2.35
N ALA A 171 3.11 -14.69 -2.46
CA ALA A 171 3.26 -13.40 -3.13
C ALA A 171 4.28 -12.51 -2.40
N PRO A 172 5.13 -11.76 -3.14
CA PRO A 172 6.17 -10.95 -2.54
C PRO A 172 5.63 -9.76 -1.75
N LEU A 173 6.36 -9.40 -0.68
CA LEU A 173 6.21 -8.15 0.05
C LEU A 173 7.50 -7.36 -0.03
N GLU A 174 7.47 -6.27 -0.79
CA GLU A 174 8.60 -5.38 -1.03
C GLU A 174 8.47 -4.11 -0.19
N ALA A 175 9.52 -3.76 0.55
CA ALA A 175 9.61 -2.51 1.29
C ALA A 175 10.88 -1.79 0.85
N LEU A 176 10.76 -0.59 0.28
CA LEU A 176 11.93 0.14 -0.22
C LEU A 176 12.83 0.60 0.94
N LEU A 177 12.22 0.96 2.06
CA LEU A 177 12.87 1.37 3.30
C LEU A 177 12.44 0.43 4.44
N GLN A 178 13.41 -0.08 5.21
CA GLN A 178 13.15 -0.85 6.43
C GLN A 178 13.61 -0.03 7.63
N LEU A 179 12.69 0.30 8.53
CA LEU A 179 12.93 1.09 9.75
C LEU A 179 12.65 0.29 11.03
#